data_AF-A0A127SBV4-F1
#
_entry.id   AF-A0A127SBV4-F1
#
_cell.length_a   1.000
_cell.length_b   1.000
_cell.length_c   1.000
_cell.angle_alpha   90.00
_cell.angle_beta   90.00
_cell.angle_gamma   90.00
#
_symmetry.space_group_name_H-M   'P 1'
#
loop_
_entity.id
_entity.type
_entity.pdbx_description
1 polymer ?
#
loop_
_entity_poly.entity_id
_entity_poly.type
_entity_poly.pdbx_seq_one_letter_code
_entity_poly.pdbx_strand_id
1 'polypeptide(L)'
;MLVQAILIGHIAAYGKLDYQLGTLYAFRPIVLCPLVGIVLGDLQSGLAIGASLELLFMGSISIGAYVPPDECIGGVLACAFAIQLGQSDL
;
A
#
# COMPACT_ATOMS: atom_id res chain seq x y z
N MET A 1 5.33 18.00 1.04
CA MET A 1 4.67 17.58 2.29
C MET A 1 3.15 17.57 2.19
N LEU A 2 2.43 18.70 2.21
CA LEU A 2 0.95 18.68 2.21
C LEU A 2 0.34 18.07 0.92
N VAL A 3 0.84 18.46 -0.26
CA VAL A 3 0.33 17.94 -1.55
C VAL A 3 0.55 16.43 -1.67
N GLN A 4 1.74 15.94 -1.29
CA GLN A 4 2.04 14.51 -1.30
C GLN A 4 1.15 13.73 -0.33
N ALA A 5 0.88 14.26 0.87
CA ALA A 5 -0.03 13.64 1.82
C ALA A 5 -1.46 13.52 1.26
N ILE A 6 -1.96 14.55 0.57
CA ILE A 6 -3.27 14.52 -0.08
C ILE A 6 -3.32 13.48 -1.20
N LEU A 7 -2.26 13.39 -2.01
CA LEU A 7 -2.16 12.41 -3.09
C LEU A 7 -2.10 10.97 -2.55
N ILE A 8 -1.31 10.72 -1.51
CA ILE A 8 -1.24 9.42 -0.83
C ILE A 8 -2.59 9.06 -0.21
N GLY A 9 -3.30 10.04 0.37
CA GLY A 9 -4.68 9.85 0.85
C GLY A 9 -5.65 9.44 -0.25
N HIS A 10 -5.53 10.02 -1.45
CA HIS A 10 -6.34 9.62 -2.61
C HIS A 10 -6.00 8.19 -3.09
N ILE A 11 -4.73 7.80 -3.06
CA ILE A 11 -4.30 6.42 -3.40
C ILE A 11 -4.93 5.42 -2.41
N ALA A 12 -4.92 5.71 -1.11
CA ALA A 12 -5.57 4.86 -0.11
C ALA A 12 -7.11 4.79 -0.30
N ALA A 13 -7.74 5.93 -0.63
CA ALA A 13 -9.17 5.97 -0.92
C ALA A 13 -9.52 5.13 -2.16
N TYR A 14 -8.70 5.22 -3.22
CA TYR A 14 -8.83 4.38 -4.41
C TYR A 14 -8.75 2.89 -4.07
N GLY A 15 -7.76 2.48 -3.26
CA GLY A 15 -7.65 1.10 -2.78
C GLY A 15 -8.90 0.63 -2.04
N LYS A 16 -9.50 1.47 -1.19
CA LYS A 16 -10.76 1.11 -0.49
C LYS A 16 -11.98 1.04 -1.39
N LEU A 17 -12.02 1.84 -2.46
CA LEU A 17 -13.10 1.80 -3.44
C LEU A 17 -13.09 0.53 -4.31
N ASP A 18 -11.96 -0.20 -4.36
CA ASP A 18 -11.84 -1.45 -5.13
C ASP A 18 -12.90 -2.49 -4.77
N TYR A 19 -13.32 -2.54 -3.49
CA TYR A 19 -14.41 -3.41 -3.04
C TYR A 19 -15.75 -3.13 -3.72
N GLN A 20 -16.01 -1.88 -4.11
CA GLN A 20 -17.22 -1.50 -4.85
C GLN A 20 -17.08 -1.71 -6.36
N LEU A 21 -15.86 -1.80 -6.88
CA LEU A 21 -15.54 -1.93 -8.31
C LEU A 21 -15.46 -3.38 -8.79
N GLY A 22 -15.87 -4.35 -7.96
CA GLY A 22 -15.83 -5.76 -8.30
C GLY A 22 -14.55 -6.47 -7.87
N THR A 23 -13.84 -5.96 -6.86
CA THR A 23 -12.67 -6.62 -6.25
C THR A 23 -11.59 -6.96 -7.26
N LEU A 24 -11.01 -5.93 -7.88
CA LEU A 24 -9.91 -6.08 -8.85
C LEU A 24 -8.58 -6.41 -8.15
N TYR A 25 -8.58 -6.49 -6.81
CA TYR A 25 -7.38 -6.62 -5.98
C TYR A 25 -6.44 -5.43 -6.10
N ALA A 26 -6.95 -4.27 -6.50
CA ALA A 26 -6.16 -3.03 -6.56
C ALA A 26 -5.82 -2.49 -5.16
N PHE A 27 -6.52 -2.97 -4.12
CA PHE A 27 -6.23 -2.63 -2.72
C PHE A 27 -4.95 -3.28 -2.17
N ARG A 28 -4.35 -4.22 -2.92
CA ARG A 28 -3.16 -4.95 -2.49
C ARG A 28 -1.91 -4.06 -2.47
N PRO A 29 -1.00 -4.23 -1.49
CA PRO A 29 0.24 -3.48 -1.39
C PRO A 29 1.06 -3.45 -2.68
N ILE A 30 1.11 -4.54 -3.45
CA ILE A 30 1.86 -4.59 -4.72
C ILE A 30 1.39 -3.57 -5.76
N VAL A 31 0.14 -3.13 -5.70
CA VAL A 31 -0.42 -2.12 -6.62
C VAL A 31 -0.35 -0.72 -6.00
N LEU A 32 -0.65 -0.59 -4.70
CA LEU A 32 -0.71 0.70 -4.03
C LEU A 32 0.68 1.30 -3.73
N CYS A 33 1.64 0.48 -3.29
CA CYS A 33 2.98 0.95 -2.91
C CYS A 33 3.78 1.55 -4.10
N PRO A 34 3.71 1.01 -5.33
CA PRO A 34 4.32 1.67 -6.50
C PRO A 34 3.69 3.03 -6.80
N LEU A 35 2.37 3.18 -6.63
CA LEU A 35 1.70 4.49 -6.80
C LEU A 35 2.19 5.50 -5.75
N VAL A 36 2.38 5.06 -4.51
CA VAL A 36 2.98 5.87 -3.44
C VAL A 36 4.43 6.25 -3.79
N GLY A 37 5.22 5.30 -4.29
CA GLY A 37 6.59 5.53 -4.77
C GLY A 37 6.66 6.58 -5.87
N ILE A 38 5.74 6.56 -6.83
CA ILE A 38 5.64 7.58 -7.89
C ILE A 38 5.36 8.97 -7.29
N VAL A 39 4.47 9.08 -6.32
CA VAL A 39 4.15 10.36 -5.64
C VAL A 39 5.33 10.89 -4.81
N LEU A 40 6.16 9.98 -4.28
CA LEU A 40 7.33 10.32 -3.48
C LEU A 40 8.61 10.48 -4.33
N GLY A 41 8.59 10.09 -5.60
CA GLY A 41 9.71 10.21 -6.53
C GLY A 41 10.68 9.02 -6.53
N ASP A 42 10.33 7.92 -5.86
CA ASP A 42 11.13 6.69 -5.81
C ASP A 42 10.26 5.46 -6.07
N LEU A 43 10.15 5.11 -7.36
CA LEU A 43 9.39 3.95 -7.82
C LEU A 43 10.04 2.63 -7.41
N GLN A 44 11.37 2.56 -7.41
CA GLN A 44 12.08 1.30 -7.18
C GLN A 44 11.93 0.85 -5.73
N SER A 45 12.08 1.79 -4.79
CA SER A 45 11.78 1.55 -3.37
C SER A 45 10.31 1.21 -3.16
N GLY A 46 9.38 1.92 -3.82
CA GLY A 46 7.94 1.61 -3.75
C GLY A 46 7.60 0.19 -4.21
N LEU A 47 8.27 -0.31 -5.26
CA LEU A 47 8.09 -1.67 -5.77
C LEU A 47 8.65 -2.72 -4.80
N ALA A 48 9.86 -2.50 -4.28
CA ALA A 48 10.53 -3.43 -3.34
C ALA A 48 9.76 -3.54 -2.02
N ILE A 49 9.33 -2.40 -1.46
CA ILE A 49 8.52 -2.37 -0.24
C ILE A 49 7.14 -2.98 -0.51
N GLY A 50 6.53 -2.68 -1.66
CA GLY A 50 5.26 -3.27 -2.07
C GLY A 50 5.30 -4.79 -2.14
N ALA A 51 6.34 -5.36 -2.78
CA ALA A 51 6.55 -6.81 -2.84
C ALA A 51 6.77 -7.43 -1.44
N SER A 52 7.50 -6.75 -0.57
CA SER A 52 7.76 -7.23 0.80
C SER A 52 6.48 -7.23 1.64
N LEU A 53 5.67 -6.16 1.55
CA LEU A 53 4.38 -6.07 2.22
C LEU A 53 3.37 -7.06 1.64
N GLU A 54 3.39 -7.28 0.33
CA GLU A 54 2.56 -8.29 -0.32
C GLU A 54 2.81 -9.68 0.26
N LEU A 55 4.08 -10.05 0.45
CA LEU A 55 4.48 -11.30 1.08
C LEU A 55 4.07 -11.37 2.56
N LEU A 56 4.18 -10.24 3.28
CA LEU A 56 3.73 -10.13 4.68
C LEU A 56 2.23 -10.39 4.81
N PHE A 57 1.41 -9.83 3.92
CA PHE A 57 -0.05 -9.93 3.94
C PHE A 57 -0.59 -11.14 3.15
N MET A 58 0.24 -11.89 2.43
CA MET A 58 -0.21 -13.05 1.66
C MET A 58 -0.84 -14.15 2.53
N GLY A 59 -0.52 -14.18 3.83
CA GLY A 59 -1.11 -15.09 4.81
C GLY A 59 -2.34 -14.54 5.54
N SER A 60 -2.68 -13.26 5.38
CA SER A 60 -3.83 -12.65 6.05
C SER A 60 -5.09 -12.77 5.21
N ILE A 61 -5.75 -13.92 5.32
CA ILE A 61 -7.07 -14.17 4.70
C ILE A 61 -8.15 -14.28 5.77
N SER A 62 -9.34 -13.74 5.48
CA SER A 62 -10.50 -13.87 6.38
C SER A 62 -11.02 -15.31 6.37
N ILE A 63 -11.08 -15.95 7.54
CA ILE A 63 -11.58 -17.32 7.71
C ILE A 63 -12.57 -17.33 8.87
N GLY A 64 -13.85 -17.63 8.60
CA GLY A 64 -14.89 -17.62 9.61
C GLY A 64 -15.15 -16.22 10.17
N ALA A 65 -15.03 -16.05 11.49
CA ALA A 65 -15.20 -14.76 12.17
C ALA A 65 -13.88 -13.95 12.27
N TYR A 66 -12.78 -14.43 11.67
CA TYR A 66 -11.50 -13.73 11.69
C TYR A 66 -11.52 -12.54 10.72
N VAL A 67 -11.27 -11.34 11.25
CA VAL A 67 -11.06 -10.12 10.46
C VAL A 67 -9.56 -9.99 10.20
N PRO A 68 -9.10 -10.12 8.94
CA PRO A 68 -7.69 -9.97 8.60
C PRO A 68 -7.24 -8.52 8.81
N PRO A 69 -5.94 -8.28 9.04
CA PRO A 69 -5.38 -6.95 9.07
C PRO A 69 -5.63 -6.17 7.78
N ASP A 70 -5.73 -4.85 7.90
CA ASP A 70 -5.97 -3.94 6.77
C ASP A 70 -4.69 -3.68 5.99
N GLU A 71 -4.42 -4.52 4.99
CA GLU A 71 -3.27 -4.42 4.10
C GLU A 71 -3.26 -3.15 3.25
N CYS A 72 -4.43 -2.56 2.96
CA CYS A 72 -4.53 -1.37 2.13
C CYS A 72 -4.02 -0.12 2.86
N ILE A 73 -4.58 0.20 4.02
CA ILE A 73 -4.14 1.38 4.78
C ILE A 73 -2.79 1.13 5.44
N GLY A 74 -2.58 -0.06 6.00
CA GLY A 74 -1.31 -0.46 6.58
C GLY A 74 -0.18 -0.42 5.56
N GLY A 75 -0.41 -0.95 4.36
CA GLY A 75 0.59 -1.00 3.29
C GLY A 75 0.95 0.37 2.71
N VAL A 76 -0.06 1.23 2.46
CA VAL A 76 0.18 2.59 1.96
C VAL A 76 0.98 3.43 2.95
N LEU A 77 0.61 3.39 4.24
CA LEU A 77 1.32 4.14 5.27
C LEU A 77 2.73 3.59 5.50
N ALA A 78 2.88 2.26 5.58
CA ALA A 78 4.20 1.63 5.75
C ALA A 78 5.15 2.00 4.61
N CYS A 79 4.68 1.95 3.36
CA CYS A 79 5.48 2.34 2.19
C CYS A 79 5.84 3.83 2.21
N ALA A 80 4.88 4.71 2.50
CA ALA A 80 5.12 6.14 2.57
C ALA A 80 6.19 6.49 3.61
N PHE A 81 6.09 5.90 4.80
CA PHE A 81 7.08 6.10 5.87
C PHE A 81 8.43 5.50 5.52
N ALA A 82 8.49 4.27 5.02
CA ALA A 82 9.76 3.62 4.68
C ALA A 82 10.58 4.42 3.66
N ILE A 83 9.94 4.96 2.62
CA ILE A 83 10.58 5.84 1.63
C ILE A 83 11.03 7.16 2.29
N GLN A 84 10.18 7.76 3.12
CA GLN A 84 10.46 9.06 3.73
C GLN A 84 11.55 9.03 4.81
N LEU A 85 11.69 7.89 5.50
CA LEU A 85 12.73 7.61 6.49
C LEU A 85 14.06 7.18 5.85
N GLY A 86 14.11 6.99 4.53
CA GLY A 86 15.32 6.51 3.84
C GLY A 86 15.68 5.06 4.20
N GLN A 87 14.72 4.26 4.65
CA GLN A 87 14.93 2.85 5.01
C GLN A 87 14.70 1.89 3.83
N SER A 88 14.80 2.39 2.60
CA SER A 88 14.64 1.59 1.39
C SER A 88 15.91 0.83 0.97
N ASP A 89 17.05 1.09 1.61
CA ASP A 89 18.34 0.40 1.38
C ASP A 89 18.44 -0.96 2.14
N LEU A 90 17.43 -1.82 2.01
CA LEU A 90 17.48 -3.22 2.47
C LEU A 90 17.73 -4.20 1.31
#